data_AF-A0A219B581-F1
#
_entry.id   AF-A0A219B581-F1
#
_cell.length_a   1.000
_cell.length_b   1.000
_cell.length_c   1.000
_cell.angle_alpha   90.00
_cell.angle_beta   90.00
_cell.angle_gamma   90.00
#
_symmetry.space_group_name_H-M   'P 1'
#
loop_
_entity.id
_entity.type
_entity.pdbx_description
1 polymer ?
#
loop_
_entity_poly.entity_id
_entity_poly.type
_entity_poly.pdbx_seq_one_letter_code
_entity_poly.pdbx_strand_id
1 'polypeptide(L)'
;MDTSRSTQTTGVERPGRHRLPSRRCPAKERADASQRGAQSMSDIVLHHYPQSPFGEMVRLALGLKRLPWKSVVVPNILPKPDLEILTGGYARVPVLQIDADIYCDTAAIMDALEDHAPSPSLYPQPLGLAGRALALWAGGPVFTPAVGAALGPAKDMLPEEFWKDREGRFGMKKEQFLPMVPHLQQQFAAAMTLLEEILSDGRTFIGGEAPGHADLALYMLVWFQEMRGGKPADYGDRVAQWASRIAAGGHGSSTEWTADKALDLAKKSEPLHDCAVLPGAGLQVGDKVSVGPEGPDPGRVVGTLIGLDDRSITVERSHERVGKVHVHLPRIGQSILPVD
;
A
#
# COMPACT_ATOMS: atom_id res chain seq x y z
N MET A 1 -25.91 -60.26 -39.49
CA MET A 1 -24.66 -59.58 -39.84
C MET A 1 -24.71 -58.21 -39.21
N ASP A 2 -23.65 -57.83 -38.49
CA ASP A 2 -23.37 -56.48 -38.00
C ASP A 2 -24.34 -55.87 -36.97
N THR A 3 -23.95 -55.15 -35.93
CA THR A 3 -22.64 -54.61 -35.52
C THR A 3 -22.66 -54.45 -34.00
N SER A 4 -21.64 -54.97 -33.33
CA SER A 4 -21.27 -54.61 -31.96
C SER A 4 -20.54 -53.27 -31.98
N ARG A 5 -21.08 -52.24 -31.28
CA ARG A 5 -20.33 -51.01 -30.95
C ARG A 5 -20.20 -50.88 -29.44
N SER A 6 -18.98 -51.11 -28.98
CA SER A 6 -18.48 -50.75 -27.66
C SER A 6 -18.33 -49.24 -27.54
N THR A 7 -18.97 -48.62 -26.56
CA THR A 7 -18.60 -47.28 -26.08
C THR A 7 -17.71 -47.45 -24.85
N GLN A 8 -16.40 -47.27 -25.04
CA GLN A 8 -15.45 -47.04 -23.97
C GLN A 8 -15.70 -45.64 -23.40
N THR A 9 -16.19 -45.55 -22.17
CA THR A 9 -16.09 -44.34 -21.35
C THR A 9 -14.68 -44.23 -20.82
N THR A 10 -13.90 -43.32 -21.39
CA THR A 10 -12.62 -42.85 -20.82
C THR A 10 -12.91 -42.02 -19.57
N GLY A 11 -12.49 -42.52 -18.41
CA GLY A 11 -12.51 -41.78 -17.16
C GLY A 11 -11.46 -40.67 -17.21
N VAL A 12 -11.90 -39.42 -17.19
CA VAL A 12 -11.04 -38.26 -16.91
C VAL A 12 -11.04 -38.06 -15.40
N GLU A 13 -9.97 -38.49 -14.74
CA GLU A 13 -9.69 -38.14 -13.35
C GLU A 13 -9.52 -36.61 -13.24
N ARG A 14 -10.29 -35.99 -12.35
CA ARG A 14 -10.10 -34.58 -11.97
C ARG A 14 -8.92 -34.51 -11.00
N PRO A 15 -7.89 -33.67 -11.24
CA PRO A 15 -6.82 -33.50 -10.27
C PRO A 15 -7.38 -32.85 -8.99
N GLY A 16 -6.97 -33.42 -7.86
CA GLY A 16 -7.45 -33.06 -6.53
C GLY A 16 -7.23 -31.58 -6.20
N ARG A 17 -8.22 -30.98 -5.54
CA ARG A 17 -8.11 -29.66 -4.94
C ARG A 17 -6.98 -29.68 -3.91
N HIS A 18 -5.86 -29.03 -4.19
CA HIS A 18 -4.89 -28.65 -3.16
C HIS A 18 -5.59 -27.72 -2.16
N ARG A 19 -5.89 -28.24 -0.96
CA ARG A 19 -6.19 -27.39 0.19
C ARG A 19 -4.91 -26.63 0.56
N LEU A 20 -4.99 -25.31 0.57
CA LEU A 20 -3.96 -24.48 1.21
C LEU A 20 -3.84 -24.91 2.68
N PRO A 21 -2.62 -25.18 3.20
CA PRO A 21 -2.45 -25.57 4.58
C PRO A 21 -2.81 -24.38 5.49
N SER A 22 -3.67 -24.64 6.48
CA SER A 22 -3.94 -23.70 7.57
C SER A 22 -2.66 -23.48 8.38
N ARG A 23 -2.08 -22.29 8.30
CA ARG A 23 -0.92 -21.91 9.10
C ARG A 23 -1.38 -21.47 10.49
N ARG A 24 -1.56 -22.45 11.38
CA ARG A 24 -1.35 -22.26 12.82
C ARG A 24 -0.28 -23.26 13.22
N CYS A 25 0.90 -22.79 13.59
CA CYS A 25 1.84 -23.57 14.38
C CYS A 25 1.19 -23.81 15.76
N PRO A 26 1.06 -25.07 16.24
CA PRO A 26 0.64 -25.32 17.59
C PRO A 26 1.84 -25.29 18.54
N ALA A 27 1.62 -24.67 19.71
CA ALA A 27 2.31 -24.87 20.98
C ALA A 27 3.76 -24.36 21.13
N LYS A 28 3.86 -23.10 21.58
CA LYS A 28 4.73 -22.72 22.70
C LYS A 28 4.02 -21.71 23.60
N GLU A 29 2.78 -22.04 23.98
CA GLU A 29 2.06 -21.35 25.05
C GLU A 29 2.40 -22.03 26.39
N ARG A 30 2.69 -21.20 27.40
CA ARG A 30 3.00 -21.53 28.82
C ARG A 30 4.49 -21.64 29.16
N ALA A 31 5.19 -20.51 29.09
CA ALA A 31 6.17 -20.12 30.12
C ALA A 31 6.72 -18.69 29.84
N ASP A 32 5.86 -17.67 29.69
CA ASP A 32 6.36 -16.29 29.68
C ASP A 32 5.34 -15.22 30.10
N ALA A 33 4.28 -15.62 30.80
CA ALA A 33 3.21 -14.71 31.22
C ALA A 33 3.65 -13.75 32.36
N SER A 34 4.89 -13.83 32.84
CA SER A 34 5.40 -13.02 33.95
C SER A 34 6.43 -11.94 33.55
N GLN A 35 6.70 -11.73 32.25
CA GLN A 35 7.59 -10.65 31.77
C GLN A 35 6.90 -9.61 30.86
N ARG A 36 5.57 -9.60 30.73
CA ARG A 36 4.82 -8.51 30.06
C ARG A 36 4.65 -7.27 30.96
N GLY A 37 5.74 -6.85 31.60
CA GLY A 37 5.84 -5.54 32.23
C GLY A 37 6.18 -4.51 31.16
N ALA A 38 5.21 -3.69 30.77
CA ALA A 38 5.36 -2.55 29.87
C ALA A 38 6.07 -2.86 28.54
N GLN A 39 5.41 -3.55 27.61
CA GLN A 39 5.71 -3.31 26.20
C GLN A 39 5.41 -1.82 25.95
N SER A 40 6.47 -1.03 25.77
CA SER A 40 6.38 0.30 25.20
C SER A 40 5.47 0.24 23.98
N MET A 41 4.40 1.05 23.95
CA MET A 41 3.62 1.24 22.73
C MET A 41 4.60 1.69 21.63
N SER A 42 4.79 0.89 20.59
CA SER A 42 5.67 1.26 19.47
C SER A 42 5.27 2.60 18.88
N ASP A 43 6.24 3.45 18.56
CA ASP A 43 5.97 4.74 17.96
C ASP A 43 5.68 4.57 16.46
N ILE A 44 4.49 5.01 16.04
CA ILE A 44 4.09 5.03 14.62
C ILE A 44 4.43 6.39 14.03
N VAL A 45 5.29 6.40 13.02
CA VAL A 45 5.71 7.60 12.28
C VAL A 45 5.29 7.46 10.83
N LEU A 46 4.60 8.47 10.30
CA LEU A 46 4.25 8.54 8.89
C LEU A 46 5.09 9.62 8.20
N HIS A 47 5.91 9.19 7.25
CA HIS A 47 6.67 10.07 6.36
C HIS A 47 5.81 10.37 5.13
N HIS A 48 5.32 11.60 5.00
CA HIS A 48 4.35 11.95 3.95
C HIS A 48 4.44 13.42 3.54
N TYR A 49 3.63 13.81 2.57
CA TYR A 49 3.27 15.22 2.38
C TYR A 49 1.74 15.36 2.34
N PRO A 50 1.17 16.51 2.76
CA PRO A 50 -0.27 16.66 2.89
C PRO A 50 -1.03 16.38 1.59
N GLN A 51 -0.53 16.85 0.45
CA GLN A 51 -1.18 16.75 -0.86
C GLN A 51 -0.99 15.39 -1.56
N SER A 52 -0.46 14.36 -0.88
CA SER A 52 -0.34 13.02 -1.46
C SER A 52 -1.66 12.26 -1.36
N PRO A 53 -2.28 11.79 -2.46
CA PRO A 53 -3.47 10.94 -2.40
C PRO A 53 -3.21 9.65 -1.63
N PHE A 54 -2.11 8.95 -1.93
CA PHE A 54 -1.73 7.75 -1.17
C PHE A 54 -1.45 8.05 0.30
N GLY A 55 -0.93 9.25 0.59
CA GLY A 55 -0.78 9.74 1.97
C GLY A 55 -2.13 9.94 2.66
N GLU A 56 -3.14 10.46 1.97
CA GLU A 56 -4.49 10.63 2.49
C GLU A 56 -5.13 9.30 2.86
N MET A 57 -5.02 8.30 1.98
CA MET A 57 -5.49 6.95 2.24
C MET A 57 -4.91 6.38 3.55
N VAL A 58 -3.60 6.53 3.77
CA VAL A 58 -2.94 6.03 4.98
C VAL A 58 -3.33 6.85 6.23
N ARG A 59 -3.46 8.17 6.11
CA ARG A 59 -3.94 9.02 7.23
C ARG A 59 -5.34 8.64 7.67
N LEU A 60 -6.24 8.34 6.73
CA LEU A 60 -7.58 7.83 7.04
C LEU A 60 -7.51 6.44 7.68
N ALA A 61 -6.60 5.57 7.24
CA ALA A 61 -6.40 4.25 7.86
C ALA A 61 -5.96 4.37 9.33
N LEU A 62 -5.05 5.30 9.63
CA LEU A 62 -4.63 5.64 11.00
C LEU A 62 -5.80 6.18 11.83
N GLY A 63 -6.62 7.06 11.24
CA GLY A 63 -7.83 7.59 11.88
C GLY A 63 -8.87 6.51 12.19
N LEU A 64 -9.16 5.65 11.22
CA LEU A 64 -10.07 4.51 11.36
C LEU A 64 -9.61 3.59 12.51
N LYS A 65 -8.31 3.28 12.58
CA LYS A 65 -7.73 2.47 13.64
C LYS A 65 -7.54 3.20 14.97
N ARG A 66 -7.81 4.52 15.00
CA ARG A 66 -7.60 5.39 16.17
C ARG A 66 -6.18 5.33 16.72
N LEU A 67 -5.21 5.16 15.83
CA LEU A 67 -3.80 5.07 16.21
C LEU A 67 -3.22 6.48 16.34
N PRO A 68 -2.60 6.83 17.48
CA PRO A 68 -1.81 8.05 17.56
C PRO A 68 -0.55 7.89 16.70
N TRP A 69 -0.20 8.93 15.95
CA TRP A 69 0.95 8.86 15.03
C TRP A 69 1.75 10.16 14.98
N LYS A 70 2.99 10.06 14.49
CA LYS A 70 3.92 11.18 14.32
C LYS A 70 3.98 11.56 12.84
N SER A 71 3.70 12.83 12.53
CA SER A 71 3.74 13.34 11.16
C SER A 71 5.12 13.88 10.84
N VAL A 72 5.80 13.28 9.87
CA VAL A 72 7.06 13.81 9.31
C VAL A 72 6.78 14.23 7.88
N VAL A 73 6.84 15.54 7.63
CA VAL A 73 6.66 16.11 6.30
C VAL A 73 7.94 15.96 5.49
N VAL A 74 7.85 15.32 4.33
CA VAL A 74 8.97 15.13 3.40
C VAL A 74 8.75 15.89 2.09
N PRO A 75 9.81 16.21 1.33
CA PRO A 75 9.68 16.84 0.02
C PRO A 75 8.77 16.04 -0.94
N ASN A 76 8.00 16.74 -1.77
CA ASN A 76 7.12 16.11 -2.77
C ASN A 76 7.87 15.60 -4.02
N ILE A 77 9.03 16.19 -4.32
CA ILE A 77 9.97 15.79 -5.38
C ILE A 77 11.34 15.46 -4.76
N LEU A 78 12.24 14.84 -5.53
CA LEU A 78 13.62 14.59 -5.08
C LEU A 78 14.43 15.90 -4.91
N PRO A 79 15.50 15.91 -4.09
CA PRO A 79 16.02 14.79 -3.28
C PRO A 79 15.26 14.59 -1.95
N LYS A 80 15.35 13.38 -1.36
CA LYS A 80 14.75 13.05 -0.06
C LYS A 80 15.78 12.37 0.87
N PRO A 81 16.89 13.05 1.21
CA PRO A 81 18.04 12.42 1.85
C PRO A 81 17.68 11.74 3.19
N ASP A 82 16.89 12.41 4.04
CA ASP A 82 16.53 11.84 5.34
C ASP A 82 15.64 10.61 5.23
N LEU A 83 14.75 10.56 4.23
CA LEU A 83 13.94 9.38 3.96
C LEU A 83 14.81 8.23 3.43
N GLU A 84 15.74 8.53 2.53
CA GLU A 84 16.65 7.54 1.94
C GLU A 84 17.61 6.92 2.98
N ILE A 85 17.94 7.65 4.04
CA ILE A 85 18.68 7.10 5.18
C ILE A 85 17.91 5.92 5.81
N LEU A 86 16.58 6.01 5.92
CA LEU A 86 15.71 4.94 6.45
C LEU A 86 15.51 3.83 5.42
N THR A 87 15.07 4.21 4.22
CA THR A 87 14.59 3.25 3.23
C THR A 87 15.70 2.59 2.43
N GLY A 88 16.88 3.21 2.34
CA GLY A 88 17.99 2.71 1.54
C GLY A 88 17.86 2.97 0.03
N GLY A 89 17.02 3.94 -0.38
CA GLY A 89 16.89 4.38 -1.78
C GLY A 89 15.46 4.39 -2.32
N TYR A 90 14.51 3.78 -1.61
CA TYR A 90 13.09 3.92 -1.95
C TYR A 90 12.59 5.32 -1.56
N ALA A 91 12.03 6.06 -2.53
CA ALA A 91 11.65 7.46 -2.31
C ALA A 91 10.20 7.81 -2.69
N ARG A 92 9.35 6.81 -2.99
CA ARG A 92 7.90 7.01 -3.03
C ARG A 92 7.37 7.19 -1.61
N VAL A 93 6.29 7.96 -1.46
CA VAL A 93 5.70 8.29 -0.16
C VAL A 93 4.18 8.22 -0.27
N PRO A 94 3.47 7.78 0.78
CA PRO A 94 3.92 7.66 2.16
C PRO A 94 4.85 6.46 2.45
N VAL A 95 5.64 6.58 3.51
CA VAL A 95 6.38 5.48 4.15
C VAL A 95 5.97 5.46 5.62
N LEU A 96 5.62 4.28 6.14
CA LEU A 96 5.35 4.10 7.56
C LEU A 96 6.61 3.60 8.24
N GLN A 97 6.94 4.16 9.39
CA GLN A 97 7.96 3.64 10.28
C GLN A 97 7.27 3.24 11.58
N ILE A 98 7.53 2.03 12.03
CA ILE A 98 7.20 1.57 13.38
C ILE A 98 8.53 1.21 14.01
N ASP A 99 9.01 2.06 14.92
CA ASP A 99 10.33 1.90 15.52
C ASP A 99 11.47 1.77 14.47
N ALA A 100 12.10 0.59 14.33
CA ALA A 100 13.17 0.30 13.36
C ALA A 100 12.69 -0.47 12.12
N ASP A 101 11.37 -0.67 11.97
CA ASP A 101 10.73 -1.31 10.83
C ASP A 101 10.12 -0.27 9.89
N ILE A 102 10.56 -0.28 8.63
CA ILE A 102 10.26 0.72 7.61
C ILE A 102 9.41 0.08 6.51
N TYR A 103 8.14 0.45 6.40
CA TYR A 103 7.19 -0.10 5.45
C TYR A 103 7.03 0.84 4.25
N CYS A 104 7.54 0.38 3.11
CA CYS A 104 7.47 1.07 1.83
C CYS A 104 6.31 0.50 1.00
N ASP A 105 5.60 1.39 0.30
CA ASP A 105 4.34 1.11 -0.41
C ASP A 105 3.13 0.97 0.51
N THR A 106 2.00 1.57 0.10
CA THR A 106 0.78 1.57 0.90
C THR A 106 0.23 0.17 1.15
N ALA A 107 0.46 -0.80 0.27
CA ALA A 107 0.03 -2.18 0.52
C ALA A 107 0.76 -2.81 1.72
N ALA A 108 2.05 -2.55 1.90
CA ALA A 108 2.80 -2.99 3.07
C ALA A 108 2.38 -2.20 4.32
N ILE A 109 2.13 -0.89 4.19
CA ILE A 109 1.65 -0.05 5.29
C ILE A 109 0.30 -0.56 5.83
N MET A 110 -0.64 -0.87 4.94
CA MET A 110 -1.97 -1.35 5.35
C MET A 110 -1.90 -2.72 6.04
N ASP A 111 -0.99 -3.59 5.59
CA ASP A 111 -0.72 -4.87 6.26
C ASP A 111 -0.10 -4.64 7.66
N ALA A 112 0.91 -3.78 7.76
CA ALA A 112 1.55 -3.45 9.03
C ALA A 112 0.57 -2.85 10.05
N LEU A 113 -0.31 -1.95 9.61
CA LEU A 113 -1.34 -1.36 10.46
C LEU A 113 -2.39 -2.39 10.89
N GLU A 114 -2.75 -3.34 10.02
CA GLU A 114 -3.67 -4.42 10.35
C GLU A 114 -3.07 -5.37 11.39
N ASP A 115 -1.80 -5.74 11.24
CA ASP A 115 -1.10 -6.60 12.18
C ASP A 115 -0.86 -5.90 13.53
N HIS A 116 -0.50 -4.61 13.49
CA HIS A 116 -0.26 -3.80 14.69
C HIS A 116 -1.54 -3.57 15.50
N ALA A 117 -2.67 -3.31 14.82
CA ALA A 117 -3.97 -3.12 15.46
C ALA A 117 -5.09 -3.81 14.66
N PRO A 118 -5.39 -5.09 14.94
CA PRO A 118 -6.35 -5.88 14.17
C PRO A 118 -7.81 -5.42 14.25
N SER A 119 -8.14 -4.53 15.19
CA SER A 119 -9.49 -4.02 15.39
C SER A 119 -9.49 -2.49 15.57
N PRO A 120 -10.31 -1.73 14.81
CA PRO A 120 -11.13 -2.21 13.70
C PRO A 120 -10.27 -2.71 12.52
N SER A 121 -10.76 -3.77 11.87
CA SER A 121 -10.07 -4.37 10.72
C SER A 121 -10.18 -3.46 9.49
N LEU A 122 -9.10 -3.37 8.71
CA LEU A 122 -9.09 -2.75 7.37
C LEU A 122 -9.77 -3.63 6.33
N TYR A 123 -10.14 -4.86 6.69
CA TYR A 123 -10.78 -5.84 5.82
C TYR A 123 -12.10 -6.31 6.42
N PRO A 124 -13.08 -5.41 6.65
CA PRO A 124 -14.34 -5.76 7.28
C PRO A 124 -15.15 -6.75 6.42
N GLN A 125 -15.90 -7.63 7.10
CA GLN A 125 -16.85 -8.53 6.45
C GLN A 125 -18.11 -7.76 6.01
N PRO A 126 -18.80 -8.18 4.93
CA PRO A 126 -18.60 -9.44 4.20
C PRO A 126 -17.52 -9.40 3.10
N LEU A 127 -16.95 -8.22 2.78
CA LEU A 127 -16.00 -8.11 1.67
C LEU A 127 -14.65 -8.77 1.99
N GLY A 128 -14.17 -8.61 3.23
CA GLY A 128 -12.92 -9.21 3.69
C GLY A 128 -11.73 -8.83 2.82
N LEU A 129 -10.84 -9.79 2.56
CA LEU A 129 -9.62 -9.57 1.77
C LEU A 129 -9.88 -9.20 0.30
N ALA A 130 -11.08 -9.41 -0.25
CA ALA A 130 -11.41 -8.89 -1.58
C ALA A 130 -11.28 -7.35 -1.63
N GLY A 131 -11.41 -6.67 -0.49
CA GLY A 131 -11.16 -5.25 -0.39
C GLY A 131 -9.73 -4.84 -0.74
N ARG A 132 -8.73 -5.71 -0.49
CA ARG A 132 -7.35 -5.48 -0.92
C ARG A 132 -7.23 -5.49 -2.45
N ALA A 133 -7.93 -6.39 -3.12
CA ALA A 133 -7.91 -6.47 -4.59
C ALA A 133 -8.51 -5.20 -5.22
N LEU A 134 -9.61 -4.70 -4.66
CA LEU A 134 -10.20 -3.41 -5.08
C LEU A 134 -9.25 -2.24 -4.83
N ALA A 135 -8.55 -2.23 -3.70
CA ALA A 135 -7.57 -1.19 -3.41
C ALA A 135 -6.38 -1.21 -4.38
N LEU A 136 -5.88 -2.40 -4.75
CA LEU A 136 -4.84 -2.56 -5.78
C LEU A 136 -5.32 -2.09 -7.16
N TRP A 137 -6.59 -2.34 -7.50
CA TRP A 137 -7.18 -1.83 -8.72
C TRP A 137 -7.30 -0.29 -8.71
N ALA A 138 -7.76 0.30 -7.60
CA ALA A 138 -7.88 1.74 -7.44
C ALA A 138 -6.51 2.46 -7.49
N GLY A 139 -5.51 1.96 -6.76
CA GLY A 139 -4.16 2.53 -6.71
C GLY A 139 -3.28 2.21 -7.91
N GLY A 140 -3.66 1.22 -8.72
CA GLY A 140 -2.95 0.85 -9.95
C GLY A 140 -3.64 1.41 -11.19
N PRO A 141 -4.38 0.58 -11.96
CA PRO A 141 -4.91 0.96 -13.27
C PRO A 141 -5.86 2.16 -13.25
N VAL A 142 -6.61 2.42 -12.17
CA VAL A 142 -7.53 3.58 -12.10
C VAL A 142 -6.81 4.88 -11.73
N PHE A 143 -5.64 4.78 -11.08
CA PHE A 143 -4.94 5.97 -10.61
C PHE A 143 -4.43 6.83 -11.77
N THR A 144 -3.90 6.25 -12.85
CA THR A 144 -3.44 7.02 -14.03
C THR A 144 -4.57 7.85 -14.67
N PRO A 145 -5.77 7.29 -14.94
CA PRO A 145 -6.95 8.08 -15.29
C PRO A 145 -7.26 9.21 -14.30
N ALA A 146 -7.20 8.94 -12.99
CA ALA A 146 -7.44 9.96 -11.96
C ALA A 146 -6.40 11.10 -12.01
N VAL A 147 -5.13 10.81 -12.31
CA VAL A 147 -4.10 11.83 -12.57
C VAL A 147 -4.46 12.66 -13.81
N GLY A 148 -4.87 12.03 -14.91
CA GLY A 148 -5.30 12.73 -16.12
C GLY A 148 -6.46 13.69 -15.85
N ALA A 149 -7.46 13.23 -15.09
CA ALA A 149 -8.60 14.05 -14.68
C ALA A 149 -8.18 15.23 -13.79
N ALA A 150 -7.36 14.97 -12.76
CA ALA A 150 -6.93 15.97 -11.78
C ALA A 150 -5.98 17.03 -12.37
N LEU A 151 -5.10 16.64 -13.28
CA LEU A 151 -4.12 17.55 -13.88
C LEU A 151 -4.67 18.29 -15.09
N GLY A 152 -5.64 17.72 -15.82
CA GLY A 152 -6.20 18.28 -17.05
C GLY A 152 -6.54 19.78 -16.99
N PRO A 153 -7.27 20.26 -15.97
CA PRO A 153 -7.63 21.68 -15.85
C PRO A 153 -6.44 22.65 -15.70
N ALA A 154 -5.31 22.17 -15.19
CA ALA A 154 -4.12 23.00 -14.92
C ALA A 154 -2.88 22.54 -15.71
N LYS A 155 -3.07 21.75 -16.77
CA LYS A 155 -1.99 21.06 -17.49
C LYS A 155 -0.92 22.01 -18.03
N ASP A 156 -1.32 23.21 -18.46
CA ASP A 156 -0.45 24.24 -19.03
C ASP A 156 0.27 25.08 -17.95
N MET A 157 -0.11 24.92 -16.68
CA MET A 157 0.42 25.65 -15.52
C MET A 157 1.44 24.81 -14.72
N LEU A 158 1.67 23.55 -15.11
CA LEU A 158 2.59 22.66 -14.42
C LEU A 158 4.05 22.95 -14.82
N PRO A 159 4.96 23.17 -13.85
CA PRO A 159 6.35 23.50 -14.12
C PRO A 159 7.11 22.34 -14.77
N GLU A 160 8.22 22.62 -15.45
CA GLU A 160 9.00 21.60 -16.15
C GLU A 160 9.66 20.61 -15.17
N GLU A 161 10.01 21.08 -13.97
CA GLU A 161 10.53 20.26 -12.88
C GLU A 161 9.54 19.17 -12.45
N PHE A 162 8.24 19.46 -12.50
CA PHE A 162 7.21 18.46 -12.23
C PHE A 162 7.28 17.33 -13.27
N TRP A 163 7.34 17.67 -14.56
CA TRP A 163 7.38 16.68 -15.64
C TRP A 163 8.65 15.84 -15.60
N LYS A 164 9.81 16.44 -15.33
CA LYS A 164 11.08 15.72 -15.16
C LYS A 164 11.01 14.70 -14.02
N ASP A 165 10.45 15.07 -12.87
CA ASP A 165 10.26 14.13 -11.76
C ASP A 165 9.28 13.00 -12.14
N ARG A 166 8.16 13.31 -12.82
CA ARG A 166 7.19 12.28 -13.24
C ARG A 166 7.72 11.33 -14.30
N GLU A 167 8.53 11.82 -15.24
CA GLU A 167 9.22 10.97 -16.21
C GLU A 167 10.20 10.03 -15.50
N GLY A 168 11.06 10.56 -14.62
CA GLY A 168 12.07 9.77 -13.92
C GLY A 168 11.51 8.71 -12.97
N ARG A 169 10.34 8.93 -12.37
CA ARG A 169 9.76 8.00 -11.38
C ARG A 169 8.65 7.12 -11.93
N PHE A 170 7.88 7.62 -12.89
CA PHE A 170 6.67 6.96 -13.39
C PHE A 170 6.69 6.76 -14.90
N GLY A 171 7.76 7.17 -15.60
CA GLY A 171 7.83 7.09 -17.06
C GLY A 171 6.82 8.01 -17.76
N MET A 172 6.22 8.95 -17.03
CA MET A 172 5.16 9.83 -17.52
C MET A 172 5.75 11.03 -18.25
N LYS A 173 6.04 10.85 -19.54
CA LYS A 173 6.54 11.93 -20.41
C LYS A 173 5.43 12.92 -20.75
N LYS A 174 5.70 14.21 -20.64
CA LYS A 174 4.75 15.30 -20.92
C LYS A 174 4.14 15.20 -22.32
N GLU A 175 4.97 14.96 -23.33
CA GLU A 175 4.58 14.93 -24.75
C GLU A 175 3.68 13.74 -25.08
N GLN A 176 3.75 12.67 -24.28
CA GLN A 176 2.90 11.49 -24.42
C GLN A 176 1.64 11.59 -23.55
N PHE A 177 1.77 12.15 -22.34
CA PHE A 177 0.70 12.24 -21.37
C PHE A 177 -0.35 13.29 -21.76
N LEU A 178 0.07 14.50 -22.15
CA LEU A 178 -0.86 15.61 -22.43
C LEU A 178 -1.87 15.30 -23.54
N PRO A 179 -1.50 14.66 -24.67
CA PRO A 179 -2.47 14.22 -25.68
C PRO A 179 -3.47 13.18 -25.18
N MET A 180 -3.11 12.38 -24.17
CA MET A 180 -3.99 11.34 -23.60
C MET A 180 -4.99 11.88 -22.58
N VAL A 181 -4.81 13.10 -22.06
CA VAL A 181 -5.66 13.67 -21.00
C VAL A 181 -7.18 13.52 -21.28
N PRO A 182 -7.71 13.83 -22.49
CA PRO A 182 -9.14 13.65 -22.75
C PRO A 182 -9.61 12.20 -22.62
N HIS A 183 -8.80 11.24 -23.08
CA HIS A 183 -9.11 9.82 -22.92
C HIS A 183 -9.07 9.40 -21.45
N LEU A 184 -8.05 9.84 -20.71
CA LEU A 184 -7.90 9.56 -19.27
C LEU A 184 -9.08 10.12 -18.46
N GLN A 185 -9.58 11.30 -18.81
CA GLN A 185 -10.79 11.88 -18.22
C GLN A 185 -12.03 10.99 -18.43
N GLN A 186 -12.21 10.45 -19.64
CA GLN A 186 -13.31 9.53 -19.93
C GLN A 186 -13.18 8.20 -19.20
N GLN A 187 -11.96 7.65 -19.09
CA GLN A 187 -11.69 6.44 -18.31
C GLN A 187 -11.98 6.65 -16.83
N PHE A 188 -11.59 7.81 -16.28
CA PHE A 188 -11.87 8.15 -14.89
C PHE A 188 -13.37 8.30 -14.64
N ALA A 189 -14.09 8.99 -15.54
CA ALA A 189 -15.54 9.10 -15.47
C ALA A 189 -16.22 7.72 -15.47
N ALA A 190 -15.78 6.79 -16.32
CA ALA A 190 -16.30 5.42 -16.33
C ALA A 190 -16.07 4.68 -15.01
N ALA A 191 -14.89 4.84 -14.39
CA ALA A 191 -14.61 4.26 -13.07
C ALA A 191 -15.49 4.86 -11.97
N MET A 192 -15.78 6.16 -12.03
CA MET A 192 -16.69 6.82 -11.09
C MET A 192 -18.15 6.39 -11.30
N THR A 193 -18.61 6.19 -12.54
CA THR A 193 -19.92 5.59 -12.81
C THR A 193 -20.03 4.20 -12.19
N LEU A 194 -19.01 3.36 -12.33
CA LEU A 194 -18.99 2.03 -11.70
C LEU A 194 -19.08 2.14 -10.16
N LEU A 195 -18.38 3.11 -9.56
CA LEU A 195 -18.47 3.34 -8.11
C LEU A 195 -19.90 3.74 -7.68
N GLU A 196 -20.54 4.66 -8.41
CA GLU A 196 -21.91 5.09 -8.17
C GLU A 196 -22.93 3.93 -8.34
N GLU A 197 -22.67 3.01 -9.26
CA GLU A 197 -23.45 1.77 -9.45
C GLU A 197 -23.22 0.76 -8.31
N ILE A 198 -21.98 0.58 -7.85
CA ILE A 198 -21.66 -0.30 -6.70
C ILE A 198 -22.43 0.15 -5.44
N LEU A 199 -22.61 1.46 -5.26
CA LEU A 199 -23.33 2.04 -4.13
C LEU A 199 -24.86 2.02 -4.29
N SER A 200 -25.39 1.58 -5.44
CA SER A 200 -26.81 1.67 -5.77
C SER A 200 -27.75 0.82 -4.92
N ASP A 201 -27.22 -0.19 -4.23
CA ASP A 201 -27.99 -1.02 -3.29
C ASP A 201 -28.17 -0.38 -1.90
N GLY A 202 -27.68 0.84 -1.72
CA GLY A 202 -27.84 1.60 -0.47
C GLY A 202 -26.87 1.23 0.63
N ARG A 203 -25.83 0.42 0.34
CA ARG A 203 -24.78 0.09 1.32
C ARG A 203 -24.13 1.33 1.93
N THR A 204 -23.74 1.21 3.19
CA THR A 204 -23.05 2.30 3.91
C THR A 204 -21.62 2.48 3.40
N PHE A 205 -20.89 1.38 3.24
CA PHE A 205 -19.52 1.33 2.74
C PHE A 205 -19.36 0.18 1.73
N ILE A 206 -18.28 0.21 0.95
CA ILE A 206 -17.92 -0.87 0.02
C ILE A 206 -17.75 -2.19 0.78
N GLY A 207 -17.17 -2.11 2.00
CA GLY A 207 -17.01 -3.24 2.92
C GLY A 207 -18.27 -3.71 3.65
N GLY A 208 -19.42 -3.05 3.47
CA GLY A 208 -20.66 -3.31 4.22
C GLY A 208 -20.94 -2.22 5.26
N GLU A 209 -20.98 -2.59 6.54
CA GLU A 209 -21.33 -1.68 7.64
C GLU A 209 -20.16 -0.85 8.18
N ALA A 210 -18.92 -1.21 7.84
CA ALA A 210 -17.71 -0.49 8.26
C ALA A 210 -16.83 -0.16 7.04
N PRO A 211 -16.12 0.97 7.04
CA PRO A 211 -15.18 1.29 5.99
C PRO A 211 -13.93 0.40 6.11
N GLY A 212 -13.31 0.11 4.98
CA GLY A 212 -12.05 -0.65 4.94
C GLY A 212 -11.10 -0.15 3.85
N HIS A 213 -10.06 -0.93 3.58
CA HIS A 213 -9.02 -0.60 2.60
C HIS A 213 -9.61 -0.25 1.22
N ALA A 214 -10.64 -0.97 0.76
CA ALA A 214 -11.33 -0.66 -0.50
C ALA A 214 -11.93 0.75 -0.49
N ASP A 215 -12.63 1.11 0.57
CA ASP A 215 -13.25 2.43 0.70
C ASP A 215 -12.19 3.53 0.69
N LEU A 216 -11.12 3.37 1.47
CA LEU A 216 -10.05 4.37 1.58
C LEU A 216 -9.32 4.58 0.25
N ALA A 217 -9.07 3.50 -0.49
CA ALA A 217 -8.38 3.56 -1.78
C ALA A 217 -9.25 4.17 -2.89
N LEU A 218 -10.55 3.89 -2.90
CA LEU A 218 -11.49 4.53 -3.83
C LEU A 218 -11.71 6.00 -3.46
N TYR A 219 -11.80 6.31 -2.16
CA TYR A 219 -12.02 7.68 -1.69
C TYR A 219 -10.82 8.56 -2.01
N MET A 220 -9.60 8.02 -1.91
CA MET A 220 -8.38 8.68 -2.37
C MET A 220 -8.51 9.24 -3.79
N LEU A 221 -9.15 8.52 -4.70
CA LEU A 221 -9.33 8.96 -6.09
C LEU A 221 -10.26 10.17 -6.18
N VAL A 222 -11.37 10.16 -5.43
CA VAL A 222 -12.34 11.26 -5.35
C VAL A 222 -11.70 12.48 -4.68
N TRP A 223 -11.06 12.28 -3.53
CA TRP A 223 -10.35 13.31 -2.78
C TRP A 223 -9.27 14.01 -3.63
N PHE A 224 -8.58 13.25 -4.49
CA PHE A 224 -7.61 13.84 -5.39
C PHE A 224 -8.22 14.85 -6.37
N GLN A 225 -9.47 14.63 -6.82
CA GLN A 225 -10.19 15.59 -7.66
C GLN A 225 -10.67 16.79 -6.84
N GLU A 226 -11.08 16.58 -5.59
CA GLU A 226 -11.49 17.65 -4.67
C GLU A 226 -10.36 18.67 -4.44
N MET A 227 -9.12 18.18 -4.24
CA MET A 227 -7.93 19.04 -4.16
C MET A 227 -7.71 19.92 -5.40
N ARG A 228 -8.35 19.60 -6.52
CA ARG A 228 -8.24 20.30 -7.80
C ARG A 228 -9.51 21.07 -8.16
N GLY A 229 -10.40 21.25 -7.18
CA GLY A 229 -11.64 22.03 -7.32
C GLY A 229 -12.85 21.22 -7.79
N GLY A 230 -12.71 19.91 -8.01
CA GLY A 230 -13.83 19.02 -8.24
C GLY A 230 -14.66 18.80 -6.96
N LYS A 231 -15.82 18.17 -7.11
CA LYS A 231 -16.68 17.81 -5.98
C LYS A 231 -17.11 16.35 -6.10
N PRO A 232 -17.29 15.62 -4.98
CA PRO A 232 -17.81 14.26 -5.02
C PRO A 232 -19.17 14.15 -5.73
N ALA A 233 -20.01 15.19 -5.63
CA ALA A 233 -21.32 15.27 -6.28
C ALA A 233 -21.24 15.32 -7.82
N ASP A 234 -20.08 15.67 -8.39
CA ASP A 234 -19.87 15.61 -9.84
C ASP A 234 -19.88 14.16 -10.36
N TYR A 235 -19.77 13.17 -9.47
CA TYR A 235 -19.74 11.74 -9.75
C TYR A 235 -21.02 11.00 -9.31
N GLY A 236 -21.99 11.71 -8.73
CA GLY A 236 -23.26 11.15 -8.29
C GLY A 236 -23.55 11.39 -6.80
N ASP A 237 -24.84 11.38 -6.46
CA ASP A 237 -25.30 11.63 -5.09
C ASP A 237 -24.86 10.54 -4.12
N ARG A 238 -24.77 9.27 -4.56
CA ARG A 238 -24.33 8.17 -3.68
C ARG A 238 -22.84 8.25 -3.39
N VAL A 239 -22.03 8.57 -4.41
CA VAL A 239 -20.59 8.87 -4.24
C VAL A 239 -20.42 10.03 -3.27
N ALA A 240 -21.18 11.12 -3.41
CA ALA A 240 -21.06 12.27 -2.50
C ALA A 240 -21.37 11.91 -1.04
N GLN A 241 -22.47 11.18 -0.81
CA GLN A 241 -22.85 10.74 0.53
C GLN A 241 -21.83 9.75 1.12
N TRP A 242 -21.35 8.80 0.33
CA TRP A 242 -20.32 7.85 0.74
C TRP A 242 -18.99 8.53 1.06
N ALA A 243 -18.53 9.43 0.19
CA ALA A 243 -17.30 10.21 0.38
C ALA A 243 -17.36 11.03 1.68
N SER A 244 -18.51 11.65 1.98
CA SER A 244 -18.72 12.38 3.24
C SER A 244 -18.58 11.49 4.47
N ARG A 245 -19.09 10.25 4.43
CA ARG A 245 -18.93 9.29 5.54
C ARG A 245 -17.47 8.89 5.76
N ILE A 246 -16.70 8.70 4.68
CA ILE A 246 -15.27 8.37 4.77
C ILE A 246 -14.48 9.55 5.35
N ALA A 247 -14.71 10.76 4.83
CA ALA A 247 -14.05 11.98 5.28
C ALA A 247 -14.31 12.26 6.78
N ALA A 248 -15.53 11.96 7.26
CA ALA A 248 -15.90 12.11 8.67
C ALA A 248 -15.10 11.20 9.63
N GLY A 249 -14.45 10.14 9.13
CA GLY A 249 -13.56 9.29 9.93
C GLY A 249 -12.30 10.02 10.42
N GLY A 250 -11.88 11.07 9.72
CA GLY A 250 -10.73 11.89 10.07
C GLY A 250 -9.39 11.13 10.05
N HIS A 251 -8.34 11.78 10.52
CA HIS A 251 -6.96 11.26 10.46
C HIS A 251 -6.41 10.79 11.80
N GLY A 252 -7.27 10.65 12.82
CA GLY A 252 -6.86 10.31 14.18
C GLY A 252 -6.09 11.44 14.86
N SER A 253 -5.22 11.09 15.82
CA SER A 253 -4.40 12.05 16.55
C SER A 253 -2.98 12.03 16.03
N SER A 254 -2.51 13.17 15.51
CA SER A 254 -1.15 13.33 15.02
C SER A 254 -0.37 14.38 15.81
N THR A 255 0.94 14.18 15.92
CA THR A 255 1.87 15.21 16.42
C THR A 255 3.01 15.40 15.42
N GLU A 256 3.35 16.65 15.10
CA GLU A 256 4.44 16.97 14.19
C GLU A 256 5.80 16.55 14.74
N TRP A 257 6.59 15.87 13.90
CA TRP A 257 7.96 15.44 14.17
C TRP A 257 8.91 15.92 13.07
N THR A 258 10.19 16.06 13.43
CA THR A 258 11.27 16.30 12.47
C THR A 258 11.80 14.95 11.96
N ALA A 259 12.46 14.98 10.80
CA ALA A 259 13.14 13.81 10.27
C ALA A 259 14.18 13.27 11.27
N ASP A 260 14.97 14.15 11.91
CA ASP A 260 15.95 13.75 12.93
C ASP A 260 15.37 12.93 14.08
N LYS A 261 14.19 13.30 14.59
CA LYS A 261 13.52 12.52 15.66
C LYS A 261 13.16 11.12 15.19
N ALA A 262 12.71 10.99 13.93
CA ALA A 262 12.38 9.69 13.34
C ALA A 262 13.64 8.83 13.10
N LEU A 263 14.76 9.45 12.69
CA LEU A 263 16.05 8.78 12.54
C LEU A 263 16.62 8.32 13.89
N ASP A 264 16.51 9.16 14.92
CA ASP A 264 16.89 8.82 16.30
C ASP A 264 16.03 7.67 16.85
N LEU A 265 14.73 7.65 16.52
CA LEU A 265 13.83 6.55 16.86
C LEU A 265 14.31 5.24 16.25
N ALA A 266 14.61 5.21 14.94
CA ALA A 266 15.11 3.99 14.31
C ALA A 266 16.42 3.51 14.97
N LYS A 267 17.34 4.43 15.27
CA LYS A 267 18.65 4.11 15.87
C LYS A 267 18.56 3.49 17.27
N LYS A 268 17.59 3.91 18.09
CA LYS A 268 17.43 3.43 19.47
C LYS A 268 16.59 2.16 19.58
N SER A 269 15.97 1.74 18.47
CA SER A 269 15.04 0.61 18.43
C SER A 269 15.66 -0.63 17.81
N GLU A 270 15.11 -1.79 18.14
CA GLU A 270 15.46 -3.06 17.51
C GLU A 270 14.35 -3.47 16.54
N PRO A 271 14.69 -3.86 15.30
CA PRO A 271 13.70 -4.30 14.33
C PRO A 271 13.17 -5.70 14.66
N LEU A 272 12.01 -6.06 14.11
CA LEU A 272 11.35 -7.35 14.34
C LEU A 272 12.26 -8.56 14.05
N HIS A 273 12.23 -9.57 14.93
CA HIS A 273 13.11 -10.74 14.80
C HIS A 273 12.53 -11.91 13.99
N ASP A 274 11.21 -12.02 13.90
CA ASP A 274 10.53 -13.21 13.38
C ASP A 274 10.25 -13.15 11.87
N CYS A 275 11.28 -12.91 11.06
CA CYS A 275 11.19 -12.96 9.61
C CYS A 275 11.56 -14.35 9.07
N ALA A 276 10.86 -14.81 8.03
CA ALA A 276 11.13 -16.09 7.38
C ALA A 276 10.99 -16.00 5.86
N VAL A 277 11.82 -16.76 5.15
CA VAL A 277 11.70 -16.97 3.70
C VAL A 277 10.97 -18.28 3.45
N LEU A 278 9.86 -18.23 2.73
CA LEU A 278 9.08 -19.43 2.41
C LEU A 278 9.84 -20.35 1.45
N PRO A 279 9.74 -21.69 1.63
CA PRO A 279 10.33 -22.64 0.70
C PRO A 279 9.81 -22.43 -0.74
N GLY A 280 10.70 -22.61 -1.72
CA GLY A 280 10.33 -22.54 -3.14
C GLY A 280 10.26 -21.13 -3.73
N ALA A 281 10.63 -20.09 -2.97
CA ALA A 281 10.65 -18.71 -3.46
C ALA A 281 11.82 -18.37 -4.40
N GLY A 282 12.76 -19.31 -4.61
CA GLY A 282 13.94 -19.13 -5.46
C GLY A 282 15.07 -18.31 -4.82
N LEU A 283 14.89 -17.88 -3.58
CA LEU A 283 15.84 -17.12 -2.75
C LEU A 283 15.84 -17.71 -1.34
N GLN A 284 16.86 -17.41 -0.55
CA GLN A 284 17.04 -17.87 0.83
C GLN A 284 17.40 -16.72 1.77
N VAL A 285 17.18 -16.93 3.07
CA VAL A 285 17.64 -16.00 4.11
C VAL A 285 19.15 -15.81 3.96
N GLY A 286 19.60 -14.55 4.01
CA GLY A 286 21.01 -14.19 3.89
C GLY A 286 21.44 -13.74 2.49
N ASP A 287 20.64 -14.02 1.45
CA ASP A 287 20.95 -13.57 0.08
C ASP A 287 21.04 -12.04 0.02
N LYS A 288 22.01 -11.52 -0.75
CA LYS A 288 22.08 -10.10 -1.06
C LYS A 288 21.13 -9.77 -2.19
N VAL A 289 20.24 -8.81 -1.94
CA VAL A 289 19.17 -8.45 -2.88
C VAL A 289 19.07 -6.95 -3.04
N SER A 290 18.61 -6.56 -4.23
CA SER A 290 18.13 -5.24 -4.55
C SER A 290 16.64 -5.34 -4.84
N VAL A 291 15.80 -4.65 -4.08
CA VAL A 291 14.34 -4.70 -4.18
C VAL A 291 13.81 -3.32 -4.54
N GLY A 292 12.92 -3.22 -5.52
CA GLY A 292 12.29 -1.94 -5.84
C GLY A 292 11.08 -2.10 -6.75
N PRO A 293 10.32 -1.01 -6.97
CA PRO A 293 9.11 -1.07 -7.78
C PRO A 293 9.38 -1.63 -9.17
N GLU A 294 8.43 -2.39 -9.69
CA GLU A 294 8.42 -2.69 -11.11
C GLU A 294 8.22 -1.40 -11.92
N GLY A 295 8.83 -1.35 -13.10
CA GLY A 295 8.73 -0.22 -14.02
C GLY A 295 9.87 0.78 -13.89
N PRO A 296 9.63 2.08 -14.17
CA PRO A 296 10.70 3.05 -14.43
C PRO A 296 11.32 3.69 -13.18
N ASP A 297 10.77 3.48 -11.98
CA ASP A 297 11.31 4.10 -10.75
C ASP A 297 12.69 3.50 -10.41
N PRO A 298 13.75 4.32 -10.33
CA PRO A 298 15.09 3.81 -10.01
C PRO A 298 15.27 3.53 -8.51
N GLY A 299 14.31 3.89 -7.66
CA GLY A 299 14.41 3.71 -6.21
C GLY A 299 14.44 2.24 -5.81
N ARG A 300 15.59 1.78 -5.31
CA ARG A 300 15.78 0.39 -4.85
C ARG A 300 16.38 0.36 -3.45
N VAL A 301 15.98 -0.65 -2.70
CA VAL A 301 16.49 -1.01 -1.38
C VAL A 301 17.50 -2.14 -1.57
N VAL A 302 18.75 -1.91 -1.17
CA VAL A 302 19.81 -2.93 -1.21
C VAL A 302 20.13 -3.41 0.20
N GLY A 303 20.17 -4.72 0.40
CA GLY A 303 20.48 -5.31 1.70
C GLY A 303 20.45 -6.84 1.71
N THR A 304 20.28 -7.39 2.90
CA THR A 304 20.19 -8.84 3.13
C THR A 304 18.73 -9.27 3.19
N LEU A 305 18.32 -10.25 2.38
CA LEU A 305 16.98 -10.82 2.45
C LEU A 305 16.83 -11.61 3.77
N ILE A 306 15.82 -11.26 4.55
CA ILE A 306 15.51 -11.93 5.82
C ILE A 306 14.06 -12.44 5.91
N GLY A 307 13.17 -11.90 5.09
CA GLY A 307 11.76 -12.31 5.02
C GLY A 307 11.27 -12.34 3.59
N LEU A 308 10.50 -13.38 3.24
CA LEU A 308 9.91 -13.51 1.92
C LEU A 308 8.70 -14.45 1.94
N ASP A 309 7.51 -13.91 1.72
CA ASP A 309 6.29 -14.69 1.60
C ASP A 309 5.38 -14.20 0.45
N ASP A 310 4.15 -14.71 0.41
CA ASP A 310 3.17 -14.40 -0.63
C ASP A 310 2.67 -12.94 -0.57
N ARG A 311 2.98 -12.20 0.50
CA ARG A 311 2.53 -10.84 0.77
C ARG A 311 3.67 -9.84 0.88
N SER A 312 4.82 -10.23 1.42
CA SER A 312 5.88 -9.31 1.82
C SER A 312 7.28 -9.76 1.42
N ILE A 313 8.17 -8.77 1.38
CA ILE A 313 9.61 -8.88 1.20
C ILE A 313 10.24 -8.06 2.31
N THR A 314 11.12 -8.66 3.11
CA THR A 314 11.83 -7.95 4.20
C THR A 314 13.33 -7.99 3.95
N VAL A 315 13.91 -6.80 3.86
CA VAL A 315 15.33 -6.57 3.63
C VAL A 315 15.95 -5.93 4.85
N GLU A 316 16.92 -6.60 5.47
CA GLU A 316 17.76 -6.02 6.50
C GLU A 316 18.84 -5.15 5.89
N ARG A 317 19.01 -3.94 6.43
CA ARG A 317 20.11 -3.05 6.09
C ARG A 317 20.58 -2.26 7.30
N SER A 318 21.78 -1.69 7.18
CA SER A 318 22.36 -0.87 8.23
C SER A 318 22.86 0.46 7.67
N HIS A 319 22.76 1.51 8.47
CA HIS A 319 23.28 2.84 8.16
C HIS A 319 23.69 3.57 9.45
N GLU A 320 24.78 4.34 9.43
CA GLU A 320 25.36 4.96 10.64
C GLU A 320 24.38 5.83 11.45
N ARG A 321 23.44 6.48 10.75
CA ARG A 321 22.45 7.40 11.32
C ARG A 321 21.26 6.70 11.97
N VAL A 322 20.95 5.46 11.57
CA VAL A 322 19.74 4.72 12.01
C VAL A 322 20.04 3.33 12.56
N GLY A 323 21.31 2.90 12.59
CA GLY A 323 21.67 1.55 13.01
C GLY A 323 21.14 0.51 12.02
N LYS A 324 20.65 -0.61 12.57
CA LYS A 324 20.06 -1.72 11.82
C LYS A 324 18.55 -1.49 11.68
N VAL A 325 18.04 -1.53 10.46
CA VAL A 325 16.62 -1.40 10.15
C VAL A 325 16.16 -2.51 9.23
N HIS A 326 14.89 -2.87 9.34
CA HIS A 326 14.25 -3.78 8.40
C HIS A 326 13.33 -2.97 7.49
N VAL A 327 13.50 -3.14 6.19
CA VAL A 327 12.67 -2.48 5.18
C VAL A 327 11.73 -3.52 4.58
N HIS A 328 10.43 -3.26 4.72
CA HIS A 328 9.35 -4.12 4.29
C HIS A 328 8.71 -3.55 3.03
N LEU A 329 8.60 -4.37 2.00
CA LEU A 329 7.92 -4.06 0.74
C LEU A 329 6.86 -5.12 0.45
N PRO A 330 5.78 -4.80 -0.28
CA PRO A 330 4.82 -5.81 -0.69
C PRO A 330 5.45 -6.74 -1.74
N ARG A 331 4.96 -7.98 -1.84
CA ARG A 331 5.39 -8.91 -2.89
C ARG A 331 4.91 -8.48 -4.28
N ILE A 332 3.67 -8.00 -4.37
CA ILE A 332 3.05 -7.56 -5.63
C ILE A 332 3.62 -6.19 -6.04
N GLY A 333 4.02 -6.07 -7.30
CA GLY A 333 4.51 -4.81 -7.90
C GLY A 333 5.95 -4.46 -7.55
N GLN A 334 6.71 -5.41 -6.98
CA GLN A 334 8.14 -5.25 -6.66
C GLN A 334 8.98 -6.29 -7.39
N SER A 335 10.13 -5.86 -7.88
CA SER A 335 11.16 -6.71 -8.47
C SER A 335 12.26 -7.00 -7.45
N ILE A 336 12.64 -8.28 -7.31
CA ILE A 336 13.77 -8.71 -6.49
C ILE A 336 14.88 -9.17 -7.43
N LEU A 337 16.04 -8.52 -7.33
CA LEU A 337 17.21 -8.84 -8.12
C LEU A 337 18.34 -9.29 -7.17
N PRO A 338 19.01 -10.42 -7.42
CA PRO A 338 20.24 -10.77 -6.71
C PRO A 338 21.29 -9.67 -6.89
N VAL A 339 22.11 -9.47 -5.87
CA VAL A 339 23.29 -8.61 -5.91
C VAL A 339 24.49 -9.50 -5.67
N ASP A 340 25.47 -9.44 -6.58
CA ASP A 340 26.73 -10.18 -6.47
C ASP A 340 27.62 -9.71 -5.31
#